data_AF-V9IAQ9-F1
#
_entry.id   AF-V9IAQ9-F1
#
_cell.length_a   1.000
_cell.length_b   1.000
_cell.length_c   1.000
_cell.angle_alpha   90.00
_cell.angle_beta   90.00
_cell.angle_gamma   90.00
#
_symmetry.space_group_name_H-M   'P 1'
#
loop_
_entity.id
_entity.type
_entity.pdbx_description
1 polymer ?
#
loop_
_entity_poly.entity_id
_entity_poly.type
_entity_poly.pdbx_seq_one_letter_code
_entity_poly.pdbx_strand_id
1 'polypeptide(L)'
;MIVPIVMLAIKDSASDMSPYVRKTAAHAIPKLYSLDSEQKEELIGVLEKLLSDKTTLVVGSAVMAFEEVCPERIDLIHKNYRKLCNLLVDVDEWGQVVIVNMLTRYARTQFINPNVDNIEDDENRPFYDSDSDSSNTKKPKLTIDPDHRLLLRNTKPLLQSRNASVVMAVSQLYHHTAPRSEVMIAAKALIRLLRGHREVQSIVLHCIASISIARKECLNLFLNHFL
;
A
#
# COMPACT_ATOMS: atom_id res chain seq x y z
N MET A 1 37.23 4.51 -6.81
CA MET A 1 37.61 4.18 -8.21
C MET A 1 36.59 3.27 -8.93
N ILE A 2 35.73 2.50 -8.24
CA ILE A 2 34.75 1.61 -8.91
C ILE A 2 33.38 2.26 -9.20
N VAL A 3 33.00 3.30 -8.45
CA VAL A 3 31.66 3.93 -8.51
C VAL A 3 31.24 4.39 -9.92
N PRO A 4 32.07 5.14 -10.69
CA PRO A 4 31.66 5.60 -12.02
C PRO A 4 31.43 4.46 -13.02
N ILE A 5 32.20 3.37 -12.90
CA ILE A 5 32.07 2.19 -13.75
C ILE A 5 30.75 1.47 -13.46
N VAL A 6 30.41 1.32 -12.18
CA VAL A 6 29.15 0.68 -11.76
C VAL A 6 27.96 1.56 -12.15
N MET A 7 28.06 2.88 -12.00
CA MET A 7 27.02 3.82 -12.44
C MET A 7 26.73 3.67 -13.94
N LEU A 8 27.77 3.65 -14.77
CA LEU A 8 27.63 3.47 -16.22
C LEU A 8 26.96 2.13 -16.54
N ALA A 9 27.42 1.04 -15.92
CA ALA A 9 26.84 -0.28 -16.12
C ALA A 9 25.35 -0.34 -15.72
N ILE A 10 24.95 0.34 -14.63
CA ILE A 10 23.56 0.45 -14.21
C ILE A 10 22.72 1.21 -15.25
N LYS A 11 23.23 2.35 -15.75
CA LYS A 11 22.53 3.16 -16.78
C LYS A 11 22.30 2.38 -18.07
N ASP A 12 23.30 1.64 -18.51
CA ASP A 12 23.20 0.79 -19.71
C ASP A 12 22.22 -0.36 -19.47
N SER A 13 22.36 -1.06 -18.34
CA SER A 13 21.50 -2.20 -17.98
C SER A 13 20.04 -1.82 -17.77
N ALA A 14 19.75 -0.60 -17.30
CA ALA A 14 18.40 -0.08 -17.15
C ALA A 14 17.69 0.18 -18.50
N SER A 15 18.45 0.16 -19.60
CA SER A 15 17.98 0.37 -20.96
C SER A 15 17.92 -0.92 -21.77
N ASP A 16 18.29 -2.05 -21.18
CA ASP A 16 18.42 -3.34 -21.86
C ASP A 16 17.06 -3.87 -22.35
N MET A 17 17.07 -4.64 -23.45
CA MET A 17 15.87 -5.26 -24.02
C MET A 17 15.24 -6.30 -23.06
N SER A 18 16.07 -7.00 -22.30
CA SER A 18 15.65 -8.04 -21.36
C SER A 18 15.12 -7.44 -20.06
N PRO A 19 13.88 -7.77 -19.63
CA PRO A 19 13.35 -7.31 -18.35
C PRO A 19 14.13 -7.88 -17.16
N TYR A 20 14.80 -9.02 -17.30
CA TYR A 20 15.65 -9.57 -16.25
C TYR A 20 16.88 -8.70 -16.00
N VAL A 21 17.49 -8.16 -17.05
CA VAL A 21 18.64 -7.26 -16.93
C VAL A 21 18.23 -5.95 -16.28
N ARG A 22 17.10 -5.38 -16.71
CA ARG A 22 16.55 -4.15 -16.10
C ARG A 22 16.15 -4.36 -14.64
N LYS A 23 15.58 -5.53 -14.28
CA LYS A 23 15.32 -5.92 -12.89
C LYS A 23 16.61 -5.94 -12.07
N THR A 24 17.68 -6.53 -12.59
CA THR A 24 18.98 -6.56 -11.91
C THR A 24 19.59 -5.17 -11.77
N ALA A 25 19.43 -4.30 -12.77
CA ALA A 25 19.82 -2.91 -12.69
C ALA A 25 19.11 -2.19 -11.52
N ALA A 26 17.81 -2.41 -11.35
CA ALA A 26 17.06 -1.88 -10.22
C ALA A 26 17.62 -2.35 -8.86
N HIS A 27 17.99 -3.64 -8.74
CA HIS A 27 18.60 -4.16 -7.50
C HIS A 27 20.03 -3.65 -7.23
N ALA A 28 20.73 -3.16 -8.25
CA ALA A 28 22.07 -2.59 -8.10
C ALA A 28 22.04 -1.14 -7.59
N ILE A 29 20.94 -0.41 -7.82
CA ILE A 29 20.79 1.00 -7.44
C ILE A 29 21.00 1.23 -5.94
N PRO A 30 20.31 0.53 -5.00
CA PRO A 30 20.53 0.77 -3.58
C PRO A 30 21.93 0.40 -3.11
N LYS A 31 22.54 -0.61 -3.73
CA LYS A 31 23.92 -1.00 -3.44
C LYS A 31 24.89 0.12 -3.81
N LEU A 32 24.73 0.72 -5.00
CA LEU A 32 25.58 1.85 -5.39
C LEU A 32 25.34 3.06 -4.48
N TYR A 33 24.08 3.35 -4.12
CA TYR A 33 23.76 4.43 -3.17
C TYR A 33 24.40 4.21 -1.78
N SER A 34 24.39 2.97 -1.29
CA SER A 34 25.04 2.61 -0.01
C SER A 34 26.57 2.75 -0.05
N LEU A 35 27.18 2.58 -1.23
CA LEU A 35 28.63 2.72 -1.42
C LEU A 35 29.03 4.18 -1.57
N ASP A 36 28.21 4.98 -2.24
CA ASP A 36 28.44 6.41 -2.46
C ASP A 36 27.09 7.15 -2.59
N SER A 37 26.74 7.89 -1.55
CA SER A 37 25.48 8.63 -1.48
C SER A 37 25.49 9.91 -2.35
N GLU A 38 26.66 10.37 -2.83
CA GLU A 38 26.75 11.53 -3.74
C GLU A 38 26.11 11.22 -5.10
N GLN A 39 26.01 9.94 -5.46
CA GLN A 39 25.41 9.47 -6.70
C GLN A 39 23.87 9.55 -6.72
N LYS A 40 23.23 10.00 -5.64
CA LYS A 40 21.77 9.98 -5.47
C LYS A 40 21.02 10.60 -6.64
N GLU A 41 21.41 11.79 -7.09
CA GLU A 41 20.71 12.52 -8.16
C GLU A 41 20.78 11.77 -9.49
N GLU A 42 21.93 11.15 -9.80
CA GLU A 42 22.07 10.33 -11.01
C GLU A 42 21.25 9.03 -10.92
N LEU A 43 21.23 8.40 -9.75
CA LEU A 43 20.43 7.19 -9.49
C LEU A 43 18.93 7.48 -9.59
N ILE A 44 18.48 8.65 -9.15
CA ILE A 44 17.09 9.10 -9.31
C ILE A 44 16.69 9.14 -10.79
N GLY A 45 17.56 9.63 -11.67
CA GLY A 45 17.31 9.63 -13.11
C GLY A 45 17.12 8.21 -13.68
N VAL A 46 17.89 7.24 -13.20
CA VAL A 46 17.72 5.82 -13.57
C VAL A 46 16.43 5.24 -12.99
N LEU A 47 16.11 5.55 -11.73
CA LEU A 47 14.89 5.12 -11.07
C LEU A 47 13.64 5.65 -11.76
N GLU A 48 13.61 6.92 -12.19
CA GLU A 48 12.46 7.48 -12.92
C GLU A 48 12.17 6.69 -14.20
N LYS A 49 13.21 6.26 -14.92
CA LYS A 49 13.09 5.39 -16.10
C LYS A 49 12.54 4.00 -15.73
N LEU A 50 13.10 3.36 -14.71
CA LEU A 50 12.68 2.01 -14.29
C LEU A 50 11.28 1.98 -13.67
N LEU A 51 10.91 3.01 -12.91
CA LEU A 51 9.54 3.20 -12.41
C LEU A 51 8.55 3.38 -13.55
N SER A 52 9.00 3.89 -14.70
CA SER A 52 8.23 4.06 -15.93
C SER A 52 8.12 2.79 -16.78
N ASP A 53 8.77 1.68 -16.41
CA ASP A 53 8.72 0.40 -17.13
C ASP A 53 7.29 -0.16 -17.22
N LYS A 54 7.01 -0.88 -18.31
CA LYS A 54 5.71 -1.53 -18.58
C LYS A 54 5.68 -2.97 -18.06
N THR A 55 6.85 -3.54 -17.77
CA THR A 55 7.01 -4.95 -17.39
C THR A 55 6.91 -5.10 -15.89
N THR A 56 5.97 -5.92 -15.43
CA THR A 56 5.71 -6.14 -14.00
C THR A 56 6.92 -6.71 -13.26
N LEU A 57 7.76 -7.49 -13.95
CA LEU A 57 9.03 -8.04 -13.46
C LEU A 57 10.02 -6.97 -12.96
N VAL A 58 9.98 -5.76 -13.52
CA VAL A 58 10.90 -4.66 -13.21
C VAL A 58 10.30 -3.73 -12.16
N VAL A 59 8.99 -3.47 -12.25
CA VAL A 59 8.28 -2.48 -11.42
C VAL A 59 8.43 -2.77 -9.94
N GLY A 60 8.29 -4.02 -9.49
CA GLY A 60 8.48 -4.39 -8.07
C GLY A 60 9.88 -4.04 -7.55
N SER A 61 10.92 -4.38 -8.31
CA SER A 61 12.32 -4.06 -7.95
C SER A 61 12.62 -2.56 -8.04
N ALA A 62 12.02 -1.85 -9.00
CA ALA A 62 12.16 -0.40 -9.12
C ALA A 62 11.53 0.33 -7.92
N VAL A 63 10.35 -0.09 -7.47
CA VAL A 63 9.69 0.49 -6.30
C VAL A 63 10.45 0.15 -5.01
N MET A 64 11.03 -1.04 -4.87
CA MET A 64 11.92 -1.33 -3.75
C MET A 64 13.14 -0.40 -3.74
N ALA A 65 13.79 -0.23 -4.89
CA ALA A 65 14.95 0.64 -4.97
C ALA A 65 14.59 2.11 -4.70
N PHE A 66 13.39 2.55 -5.11
CA PHE A 66 12.84 3.86 -4.75
C PHE A 66 12.65 4.02 -3.23
N GLU A 67 12.08 3.02 -2.55
CA GLU A 67 11.86 3.07 -1.09
C GLU A 67 13.17 3.19 -0.31
N GLU A 68 14.27 2.62 -0.81
CA GLU A 68 15.57 2.64 -0.14
C GLU A 68 16.39 3.91 -0.45
N VAL A 69 16.26 4.48 -1.66
CA VAL A 69 17.12 5.60 -2.10
C VAL A 69 16.46 6.97 -1.95
N CYS A 70 15.19 7.10 -2.29
CA CYS A 70 14.51 8.41 -2.35
C CYS A 70 13.01 8.35 -2.01
N PRO A 71 12.60 7.78 -0.86
CA PRO A 71 11.19 7.66 -0.49
C PRO A 71 10.46 9.01 -0.36
N GLU A 72 11.20 10.12 -0.23
CA GLU A 72 10.71 11.50 -0.19
C GLU A 72 10.25 12.04 -1.56
N ARG A 73 10.70 11.45 -2.67
CA ARG A 73 10.39 11.90 -4.04
C ARG A 73 9.04 11.38 -4.53
N ILE A 74 7.98 11.77 -3.83
CA ILE A 74 6.59 11.38 -4.11
C ILE A 74 6.15 11.79 -5.53
N ASP A 75 6.79 12.80 -6.12
CA ASP A 75 6.57 13.23 -7.51
C ASP A 75 6.79 12.09 -8.52
N LEU A 76 7.78 11.22 -8.30
CA LEU A 76 8.05 10.07 -9.18
C LEU A 76 6.93 9.03 -9.13
N ILE A 77 6.34 8.86 -7.94
CA ILE A 77 5.20 7.97 -7.73
C ILE A 77 3.93 8.59 -8.32
N HIS A 78 3.70 9.88 -8.11
CA HIS A 78 2.53 10.59 -8.61
C HIS A 78 2.36 10.40 -10.13
N LYS A 79 3.46 10.58 -10.89
CA LYS A 79 3.49 10.34 -12.35
C LYS A 79 3.11 8.90 -12.75
N ASN A 80 3.43 7.92 -11.90
CA ASN A 80 3.26 6.50 -12.18
C ASN A 80 2.08 5.84 -11.44
N TYR A 81 1.34 6.59 -10.62
CA TYR A 81 0.38 6.06 -9.64
C TYR A 81 -0.66 5.12 -10.25
N ARG A 82 -1.36 5.58 -11.30
CA ARG A 82 -2.41 4.79 -11.97
C ARG A 82 -1.87 3.50 -12.57
N LYS A 83 -0.68 3.57 -13.14
CA LYS A 83 0.02 2.42 -13.72
C LYS A 83 0.38 1.40 -12.64
N LEU A 84 0.96 1.86 -11.52
CA LEU A 84 1.29 1.00 -10.38
C LEU A 84 0.05 0.29 -9.84
N CYS A 85 -1.08 1.02 -9.73
CA CYS A 85 -2.34 0.42 -9.32
C CYS A 85 -2.82 -0.66 -10.30
N ASN A 86 -2.76 -0.40 -11.60
CA ASN A 86 -3.27 -1.33 -12.63
C ASN A 86 -2.40 -2.58 -12.81
N LEU A 87 -1.08 -2.46 -12.65
CA LEU A 87 -0.15 -3.57 -12.79
C LEU A 87 -0.05 -4.45 -11.54
N LEU A 88 -0.55 -3.98 -10.40
CA LEU A 88 -0.27 -4.56 -9.08
C LEU A 88 -0.57 -6.06 -8.97
N VAL A 89 -1.70 -6.50 -9.53
CA VAL A 89 -2.13 -7.92 -9.44
C VAL A 89 -1.19 -8.85 -10.23
N ASP A 90 -0.52 -8.32 -11.24
CA ASP A 90 0.38 -9.05 -12.13
C ASP A 90 1.86 -8.99 -11.68
N VAL A 91 2.14 -8.28 -10.58
CA VAL A 91 3.46 -8.24 -9.92
C VAL A 91 3.61 -9.46 -8.99
N ASP A 92 4.85 -9.92 -8.79
CA ASP A 92 5.17 -10.96 -7.81
C ASP A 92 4.81 -10.55 -6.37
N GLU A 93 4.70 -11.51 -5.46
CA GLU A 93 4.18 -11.26 -4.11
C GLU A 93 5.09 -10.32 -3.31
N TRP A 94 6.40 -10.38 -3.55
CA TRP A 94 7.34 -9.48 -2.90
C TRP A 94 7.16 -8.03 -3.39
N GLY A 95 7.08 -7.82 -4.70
CA GLY A 95 6.78 -6.52 -5.29
C GLY A 95 5.40 -5.99 -4.87
N GLN A 96 4.39 -6.85 -4.79
CA GLN A 96 3.06 -6.48 -4.29
C GLN A 96 3.11 -5.87 -2.89
N VAL A 97 3.81 -6.50 -1.95
CA VAL A 97 3.95 -5.99 -0.57
C VAL A 97 4.61 -4.62 -0.55
N VAL A 98 5.73 -4.47 -1.27
CA VAL A 98 6.49 -3.20 -1.31
C VAL A 98 5.65 -2.09 -1.94
N ILE A 99 4.99 -2.37 -3.08
CA ILE A 99 4.15 -1.40 -3.78
C ILE A 99 2.95 -1.00 -2.90
N VAL A 100 2.28 -1.95 -2.24
CA VAL A 100 1.13 -1.66 -1.37
C VAL A 100 1.53 -0.79 -0.19
N ASN A 101 2.68 -1.05 0.44
CA ASN A 101 3.17 -0.24 1.56
C ASN A 101 3.49 1.19 1.12
N MET A 102 4.17 1.34 -0.01
CA MET A 102 4.46 2.65 -0.62
C MET A 102 3.16 3.39 -0.97
N LEU A 103 2.20 2.72 -1.64
CA LEU A 103 0.90 3.31 -2.00
C LEU A 103 0.05 3.64 -0.78
N THR A 104 0.20 2.92 0.34
CA THR A 104 -0.45 3.26 1.62
C THR A 104 0.09 4.59 2.15
N ARG A 105 1.42 4.79 2.14
CA ARG A 105 2.04 6.06 2.54
C ARG A 105 1.62 7.20 1.62
N TYR A 106 1.61 6.96 0.31
CA TYR A 106 1.11 7.91 -0.68
C TYR A 106 -0.34 8.30 -0.40
N ALA A 107 -1.25 7.33 -0.27
CA ALA A 107 -2.68 7.60 -0.10
C ALA A 107 -3.00 8.36 1.18
N ARG A 108 -2.27 8.09 2.28
CA ARG A 108 -2.44 8.78 3.56
C ARG A 108 -2.05 10.27 3.52
N THR A 109 -1.23 10.67 2.55
CA THR A 109 -0.76 12.06 2.42
C THR A 109 -1.45 12.80 1.28
N GLN A 110 -1.84 12.10 0.22
CA GLN A 110 -2.39 12.70 -1.00
C GLN A 110 -3.92 12.69 -1.09
N PHE A 111 -4.61 11.86 -0.29
CA PHE A 111 -6.07 11.81 -0.28
C PHE A 111 -6.66 12.24 1.06
N ILE A 112 -7.83 12.85 1.00
CA ILE A 112 -8.63 13.16 2.18
C ILE A 112 -9.13 11.84 2.78
N ASN A 113 -8.99 11.71 4.10
CA ASN A 113 -9.50 10.54 4.82
C ASN A 113 -11.04 10.49 4.70
N PRO A 114 -11.63 9.43 4.15
CA PRO A 114 -13.07 9.35 3.91
C PRO A 114 -13.90 9.22 5.20
N ASN A 115 -13.26 9.10 6.37
CA ASN A 115 -13.91 8.88 7.65
C ASN A 115 -13.89 10.09 8.58
N VAL A 116 -13.41 11.27 8.14
CA VAL A 116 -13.24 12.47 8.99
C VAL A 116 -14.58 12.95 9.56
N ASP A 117 -15.64 13.01 8.75
CA ASP A 117 -16.95 13.54 9.19
C ASP A 117 -17.73 12.59 10.13
N ASN A 118 -17.36 11.30 10.17
CA ASN A 118 -18.04 10.30 11.01
C ASN A 118 -17.52 10.25 12.45
N ILE A 119 -16.45 10.98 12.78
CA ILE A 119 -15.91 11.02 14.15
C ILE A 119 -16.72 12.01 15.00
N GLU A 120 -17.08 13.16 14.44
CA GLU A 120 -17.86 14.20 15.14
C GLU A 120 -19.32 13.77 15.38
N ASP A 121 -19.91 13.00 14.47
CA ASP A 121 -21.31 12.54 14.59
C ASP A 121 -21.46 11.34 15.58
N ASP A 122 -20.37 10.68 15.98
CA ASP A 122 -20.38 9.49 16.86
C ASP A 122 -20.03 9.85 18.33
N GLU A 123 -19.19 10.87 18.56
CA GLU A 123 -18.92 11.38 19.92
C GLU A 123 -20.09 12.19 20.52
N ASN A 124 -20.94 12.79 19.67
CA ASN A 124 -22.02 13.68 20.10
C ASN A 124 -23.41 13.04 20.15
N ARG A 125 -23.56 11.72 19.93
CA ARG A 125 -24.86 11.04 20.10
C ARG A 125 -25.03 10.55 21.54
N PRO A 126 -25.89 11.18 22.35
CA PRO A 126 -26.23 10.65 23.66
C PRO A 126 -26.91 9.28 23.52
N PHE A 127 -26.49 8.34 24.37
CA PHE A 127 -26.89 6.92 24.40
C PHE A 127 -28.41 6.66 24.49
N TYR A 128 -29.23 7.69 24.76
CA TYR A 128 -30.67 7.59 25.00
C TYR A 128 -31.56 8.30 23.97
N ASP A 129 -31.05 8.72 22.81
CA ASP A 129 -31.89 9.37 21.78
C ASP A 129 -32.27 8.39 20.66
N SER A 130 -33.05 7.36 21.02
CA SER A 130 -33.54 6.35 20.06
C SER A 130 -34.92 6.63 19.47
N ASP A 131 -35.61 7.71 19.84
CA ASP A 131 -36.94 7.98 19.28
C ASP A 131 -37.23 9.49 19.17
N SER A 132 -36.64 10.15 18.17
CA SER A 132 -37.25 11.38 17.61
C SER A 132 -36.87 11.60 16.14
N ASP A 133 -37.84 11.38 15.26
CA ASP A 133 -37.85 11.83 13.86
C ASP A 133 -37.72 13.36 13.81
N SER A 134 -36.60 13.90 13.29
CA SER A 134 -36.58 15.08 12.39
C SER A 134 -35.18 15.65 12.12
N SER A 135 -34.66 15.40 10.91
CA SER A 135 -34.29 16.42 9.91
C SER A 135 -33.25 15.89 8.91
N ASN A 136 -33.70 15.78 7.67
CA ASN A 136 -32.99 15.21 6.53
C ASN A 136 -31.98 16.21 5.95
N THR A 137 -30.99 16.64 6.73
CA THR A 137 -29.81 17.33 6.19
C THR A 137 -28.87 16.27 5.62
N LYS A 138 -29.10 15.89 4.36
CA LYS A 138 -28.14 15.11 3.57
C LYS A 138 -26.83 15.91 3.49
N LYS A 139 -25.93 15.77 4.47
CA LYS A 139 -24.53 16.14 4.33
C LYS A 139 -24.04 15.45 3.03
N PRO A 140 -23.41 16.18 2.11
CA PRO A 140 -22.98 15.60 0.84
C PRO A 140 -22.06 14.43 1.17
N LYS A 141 -22.45 13.20 0.78
CA LYS A 141 -21.57 12.03 0.86
C LYS A 141 -20.26 12.44 0.21
N LEU A 142 -19.19 12.54 1.00
CA LEU A 142 -17.87 12.87 0.50
C LEU A 142 -17.54 11.89 -0.64
N THR A 143 -17.55 12.38 -1.87
CA THR A 143 -17.32 11.54 -3.04
C THR A 143 -15.83 11.20 -3.04
N ILE A 144 -15.51 9.93 -2.79
CA ILE A 144 -14.13 9.44 -2.80
C ILE A 144 -13.50 9.79 -4.15
N ASP A 145 -12.30 10.37 -4.09
CA ASP A 145 -11.54 10.72 -5.27
C ASP A 145 -11.40 9.50 -6.23
N PRO A 146 -11.55 9.69 -7.56
CA PRO A 146 -11.46 8.59 -8.52
C PRO A 146 -10.18 7.76 -8.42
N ASP A 147 -9.03 8.39 -8.13
CA ASP A 147 -7.76 7.71 -7.98
C ASP A 147 -7.67 6.96 -6.66
N HIS A 148 -8.21 7.53 -5.58
CA HIS A 148 -8.35 6.79 -4.33
C HIS A 148 -9.22 5.54 -4.53
N ARG A 149 -10.33 5.66 -5.28
CA ARG A 149 -11.18 4.52 -5.62
C ARG A 149 -10.45 3.50 -6.49
N LEU A 150 -9.60 3.94 -7.42
CA LEU A 150 -8.78 3.07 -8.28
C LEU A 150 -7.87 2.16 -7.45
N LEU A 151 -7.20 2.71 -6.43
CA LEU A 151 -6.35 1.94 -5.52
C LEU A 151 -7.11 0.87 -4.76
N LEU A 152 -8.24 1.24 -4.14
CA LEU A 152 -9.09 0.29 -3.41
C LEU A 152 -9.61 -0.82 -4.35
N ARG A 153 -10.02 -0.46 -5.57
CA ARG A 153 -10.50 -1.44 -6.56
C ARG A 153 -9.42 -2.45 -6.93
N ASN A 154 -8.21 -1.99 -7.23
CA ASN A 154 -7.11 -2.85 -7.69
C ASN A 154 -6.48 -3.67 -6.56
N THR A 155 -6.54 -3.20 -5.32
CA THR A 155 -6.02 -3.95 -4.15
C THR A 155 -7.03 -4.95 -3.58
N LYS A 156 -8.34 -4.77 -3.82
CA LYS A 156 -9.40 -5.68 -3.32
C LYS A 156 -9.16 -7.17 -3.61
N PRO A 157 -8.78 -7.61 -4.84
CA PRO A 157 -8.55 -9.03 -5.12
C PRO A 157 -7.40 -9.62 -4.29
N LEU A 158 -6.41 -8.81 -3.91
CA LEU A 158 -5.23 -9.25 -3.16
C LEU A 158 -5.55 -9.65 -1.72
N LEU A 159 -6.69 -9.24 -1.16
CA LEU A 159 -7.21 -9.75 0.12
C LEU A 159 -7.48 -11.27 0.07
N GLN A 160 -7.67 -11.84 -1.13
CA GLN A 160 -7.84 -13.28 -1.35
C GLN A 160 -6.51 -13.99 -1.69
N SER A 161 -5.37 -13.29 -1.70
CA SER A 161 -4.07 -13.89 -1.96
C SER A 161 -3.78 -15.07 -1.02
N ARG A 162 -3.01 -16.04 -1.52
CA ARG A 162 -2.48 -17.16 -0.74
C ARG A 162 -1.28 -16.76 0.11
N ASN A 163 -0.65 -15.63 -0.20
CA ASN A 163 0.47 -15.09 0.56
C ASN A 163 -0.04 -14.22 1.71
N ALA A 164 0.25 -14.62 2.95
CA ALA A 164 -0.17 -13.91 4.15
C ALA A 164 0.38 -12.47 4.19
N SER A 165 1.61 -12.25 3.74
CA SER A 165 2.25 -10.92 3.73
C SER A 165 1.50 -9.95 2.83
N VAL A 166 1.04 -10.42 1.66
CA VAL A 166 0.23 -9.60 0.73
C VAL A 166 -1.11 -9.24 1.36
N VAL A 167 -1.81 -10.22 1.95
CA VAL A 167 -3.10 -9.98 2.62
C VAL A 167 -2.93 -9.00 3.79
N MET A 168 -1.85 -9.11 4.55
CA MET A 168 -1.55 -8.20 5.65
C MET A 168 -1.28 -6.77 5.19
N ALA A 169 -0.42 -6.59 4.17
CA ALA A 169 -0.12 -5.27 3.61
C ALA A 169 -1.38 -4.58 3.09
N VAL A 170 -2.24 -5.32 2.36
CA VAL A 170 -3.50 -4.78 1.85
C VAL A 170 -4.48 -4.51 2.99
N SER A 171 -4.49 -5.32 4.05
CA SER A 171 -5.33 -5.06 5.22
C SER A 171 -4.92 -3.78 5.94
N GLN A 172 -3.62 -3.48 6.02
CA GLN A 172 -3.10 -2.22 6.55
C GLN A 172 -3.49 -1.02 5.66
N LEU A 173 -3.41 -1.17 4.34
CA LEU A 173 -3.89 -0.17 3.39
C LEU A 173 -5.37 0.16 3.65
N TYR A 174 -6.22 -0.87 3.72
CA TYR A 174 -7.65 -0.71 3.98
C TYR A 174 -7.92 -0.08 5.35
N HIS A 175 -7.17 -0.46 6.38
CA HIS A 175 -7.32 0.13 7.70
C HIS A 175 -7.08 1.65 7.66
N HIS A 176 -6.05 2.11 6.96
CA HIS A 176 -5.68 3.53 6.93
C HIS A 176 -6.46 4.37 5.93
N THR A 177 -6.84 3.82 4.77
CA THR A 177 -7.35 4.62 3.65
C THR A 177 -8.81 4.33 3.32
N ALA A 178 -9.32 3.12 3.59
CA ALA A 178 -10.66 2.74 3.15
C ALA A 178 -11.78 3.32 4.05
N PRO A 179 -12.98 3.54 3.48
CA PRO A 179 -14.17 3.84 4.27
C PRO A 179 -14.53 2.72 5.24
N ARG A 180 -15.17 3.05 6.37
CA ARG A 180 -15.59 2.07 7.41
C ARG A 180 -16.32 0.85 6.81
N SER A 181 -17.17 1.04 5.80
CA SER A 181 -17.93 -0.04 5.13
C SER A 181 -17.06 -1.10 4.44
N GLU A 182 -15.88 -0.72 3.93
CA GLU A 182 -14.99 -1.63 3.19
C GLU A 182 -13.88 -2.23 4.07
N VAL A 183 -13.57 -1.60 5.20
CA VAL A 183 -12.61 -2.13 6.20
C VAL A 183 -13.04 -3.50 6.71
N MET A 184 -14.34 -3.73 6.77
CA MET A 184 -14.93 -5.02 7.14
C MET A 184 -14.51 -6.19 6.23
N ILE A 185 -14.18 -5.91 4.97
CA ILE A 185 -13.72 -6.91 4.03
C ILE A 185 -12.29 -7.35 4.39
N ALA A 186 -11.43 -6.41 4.79
CA ALA A 186 -10.08 -6.69 5.25
C ALA A 186 -10.08 -7.50 6.56
N ALA A 187 -10.99 -7.19 7.50
CA ALA A 187 -11.15 -7.96 8.74
C ALA A 187 -11.43 -9.45 8.46
N LYS A 188 -12.35 -9.75 7.53
CA LYS A 188 -12.64 -11.13 7.12
C LYS A 188 -11.43 -11.83 6.51
N ALA A 189 -10.63 -11.12 5.72
CA ALA A 189 -9.41 -11.65 5.13
C ALA A 189 -8.34 -11.99 6.18
N LEU A 190 -8.20 -11.17 7.23
CA LEU A 190 -7.32 -11.46 8.36
C LEU A 190 -7.80 -12.69 9.15
N ILE A 191 -9.11 -12.81 9.44
CA ILE A 191 -9.68 -13.99 10.12
C ILE A 191 -9.38 -15.28 9.35
N ARG A 192 -9.45 -15.24 8.00
CA ARG A 192 -9.11 -16.39 7.16
C ARG A 192 -7.67 -16.87 7.40
N LEU A 193 -6.71 -15.96 7.60
CA LEU A 193 -5.31 -16.32 7.85
C LEU A 193 -5.10 -17.01 9.21
N LEU A 194 -6.01 -16.83 10.17
CA LEU A 194 -5.94 -17.50 11.47
C LEU A 194 -6.11 -19.02 11.36
N ARG A 195 -6.62 -19.53 10.23
CA ARG A 195 -6.69 -20.98 9.98
C ARG A 195 -5.37 -21.57 9.44
N GLY A 196 -4.35 -20.74 9.27
CA GLY A 196 -3.02 -21.14 8.76
C GLY A 196 -2.06 -21.63 9.84
N HIS A 197 -0.76 -21.54 9.54
CA HIS A 197 0.31 -21.91 10.47
C HIS A 197 0.38 -20.99 11.69
N ARG A 198 0.87 -21.52 12.82
CA ARG A 198 0.98 -20.82 14.10
C ARG A 198 1.76 -19.50 14.02
N GLU A 199 2.80 -19.44 13.20
CA GLU A 199 3.59 -18.22 13.01
C GLU A 199 2.76 -17.10 12.36
N VAL A 200 2.01 -17.44 11.31
CA VAL A 200 1.10 -16.51 10.64
C VAL A 200 -0.02 -16.08 11.60
N GLN A 201 -0.59 -17.02 12.36
CA GLN A 201 -1.60 -16.72 13.38
C GLN A 201 -1.10 -15.67 14.37
N SER A 202 0.12 -15.84 14.92
CA SER A 202 0.68 -14.93 15.90
C SER A 202 0.80 -13.50 15.36
N ILE A 203 1.29 -13.35 14.14
CA ILE A 203 1.48 -12.04 13.50
C ILE A 203 0.11 -11.41 13.17
N VAL A 204 -0.83 -12.21 12.66
CA VAL A 204 -2.17 -11.75 12.31
C VAL A 204 -2.95 -11.33 13.55
N LEU A 205 -2.86 -12.07 14.66
CA LEU A 205 -3.47 -11.70 15.93
C LEU A 205 -2.93 -10.37 16.46
N HIS A 206 -1.62 -10.14 16.37
CA HIS A 206 -1.03 -8.85 16.72
C HIS A 206 -1.58 -7.71 15.84
N CYS A 207 -1.74 -7.96 14.54
CA CYS A 207 -2.33 -6.99 13.62
C CYS A 207 -3.81 -6.70 13.95
N ILE A 208 -4.61 -7.74 14.22
CA ILE A 208 -6.01 -7.61 14.64
C ILE A 208 -6.12 -6.84 15.96
N ALA A 209 -5.27 -7.14 16.94
CA ALA A 209 -5.24 -6.43 18.22
C ALA A 209 -4.96 -4.93 18.01
N SER A 210 -3.96 -4.59 17.20
CA SER A 210 -3.63 -3.20 16.87
C SER A 210 -4.80 -2.47 16.17
N ILE A 211 -5.46 -3.13 15.20
CA ILE A 211 -6.64 -2.56 14.51
C ILE A 211 -7.81 -2.37 15.48
N SER A 212 -8.02 -3.31 16.40
CA SER A 212 -9.13 -3.28 17.35
C SER A 212 -8.96 -2.19 18.42
N ILE A 213 -7.73 -1.90 18.83
CA ILE A 213 -7.43 -0.76 19.72
C ILE A 213 -7.80 0.56 19.02
N ALA A 214 -7.49 0.68 17.73
CA ALA A 214 -7.80 1.89 16.96
C ALA A 214 -9.30 2.01 16.60
N ARG A 215 -10.05 0.90 16.51
CA ARG A 215 -11.48 0.88 16.14
C ARG A 215 -12.27 -0.16 16.93
N LYS A 216 -12.98 0.30 17.97
CA LYS A 216 -13.84 -0.54 18.81
C LYS A 216 -14.93 -1.30 18.03
N GLU A 217 -15.46 -0.73 16.94
CA GLU A 217 -16.47 -1.38 16.10
C GLU A 217 -15.99 -2.69 15.45
N CYS A 218 -14.70 -2.78 15.11
CA CYS A 218 -14.13 -3.98 14.50
C CYS A 218 -14.01 -5.14 15.52
N LEU A 219 -13.86 -4.82 16.80
CA LEU A 219 -13.72 -5.78 17.89
C LEU A 219 -14.92 -6.75 17.95
N ASN A 220 -16.15 -6.23 17.81
CA ASN A 220 -17.37 -7.04 17.90
C ASN A 220 -17.45 -8.13 16.82
N LEU A 221 -16.91 -7.88 15.64
CA LEU A 221 -16.88 -8.88 14.56
C LEU A 221 -15.78 -9.92 14.75
N PHE A 222 -14.64 -9.51 15.30
CA PHE A 222 -13.58 -10.45 15.64
C PHE A 222 -14.00 -11.36 16.81
N LEU A 223 -14.62 -10.81 17.85
CA LEU A 223 -15.06 -11.55 19.04
C LEU A 223 -16.02 -12.70 18.71
N ASN A 224 -16.99 -12.48 17.82
CA ASN A 224 -17.93 -13.53 17.38
C ASN A 224 -17.27 -14.71 16.63
N HIS A 225 -16.01 -14.57 16.21
CA HIS A 225 -15.23 -15.62 15.54
C HIS A 225 -14.20 -16.30 16.45
N PHE A 226 -13.90 -15.72 17.62
CA PHE A 226 -12.99 -16.28 18.61
C PHE A 226 -13.69 -17.04 19.74
N LEU A 227 -14.99 -16.78 19.94
CA LEU A 227 -15.91 -17.56 20.78
C LEU A 227 -16.50 -18.73 19.99
#